data_AF-A0A7X9KPW9-F1
#
_entry.id   AF-A0A7X9KPW9-F1
#
_cell.length_a   1.000
_cell.length_b   1.000
_cell.length_c   1.000
_cell.angle_alpha   90.00
_cell.angle_beta   90.00
_cell.angle_gamma   90.00
#
_symmetry.space_group_name_H-M   'P 1'
#
loop_
_entity.id
_entity.type
_entity.pdbx_description
1 polymer ?
#
loop_
_entity_poly.entity_id
_entity_poly.type
_entity_poly.pdbx_seq_one_letter_code
_entity_poly.pdbx_strand_id
1 'polypeptide(L)'
;MYSSFKGKDAIYSGLSDGLIVPFALATGMASAGIQHCNIFLWAIIAGLAGSIFMAIAGYFSAKATDNPEAEIKKLQRIFDNIGLHKDYQQKAIDDVRKEYTSLEFNGKSIISPAKNAWVTFISYLTGSFLAGFPYLIFNNTKYALTGSAVITGLLLYAVGYYYNRHNNAHTA
;
A
#
# COMPACT_ATOMS: atom_id res chain seq x y z
N MET A 1 10.43 5.00 -15.67
CA MET A 1 10.58 3.52 -15.62
C MET A 1 10.46 3.00 -14.19
N TYR A 2 11.17 3.55 -13.19
CA TYR A 2 10.85 3.32 -11.75
C TYR A 2 9.57 4.06 -11.29
N SER A 3 9.18 5.12 -12.02
CA SER A 3 8.05 6.00 -11.74
C SER A 3 6.65 5.39 -11.91
N SER A 4 6.47 4.42 -12.82
CA SER A 4 5.18 3.73 -13.01
C SER A 4 4.95 2.63 -11.97
N PHE A 5 6.03 2.20 -11.30
CA PHE A 5 6.07 1.10 -10.36
C PHE A 5 5.42 1.50 -9.01
N LYS A 6 5.93 2.55 -8.36
CA LYS A 6 5.46 2.99 -7.02
C LYS A 6 3.96 3.32 -6.92
N GLY A 7 3.35 3.82 -7.99
CA GLY A 7 1.96 4.32 -7.94
C GLY A 7 0.94 3.21 -8.04
N LYS A 8 1.28 2.19 -8.81
CA LYS A 8 0.46 0.99 -8.91
C LYS A 8 0.63 0.14 -7.66
N ASP A 9 1.84 0.08 -7.10
CA ASP A 9 2.08 -0.56 -5.80
C ASP A 9 1.20 0.04 -4.68
N ALA A 10 1.06 1.37 -4.67
CA ALA A 10 0.17 2.06 -3.73
C ALA A 10 -1.31 1.70 -3.92
N ILE A 11 -1.74 1.40 -5.15
CA ILE A 11 -3.10 0.91 -5.43
C ILE A 11 -3.27 -0.49 -4.86
N TYR A 12 -2.37 -1.40 -5.20
CA TYR A 12 -2.49 -2.80 -4.79
C TYR A 12 -2.37 -2.97 -3.28
N SER A 13 -1.43 -2.27 -2.64
CA SER A 13 -1.29 -2.26 -1.17
C SER A 13 -2.51 -1.63 -0.50
N GLY A 14 -2.94 -0.45 -0.93
CA GLY A 14 -4.10 0.22 -0.34
C GLY A 14 -5.38 -0.61 -0.50
N LEU A 15 -5.63 -1.15 -1.69
CA LEU A 15 -6.82 -1.98 -1.95
C LEU A 15 -6.79 -3.30 -1.18
N SER A 16 -5.63 -3.96 -1.07
CA SER A 16 -5.50 -5.20 -0.29
C SER A 16 -5.76 -4.97 1.19
N ASP A 17 -5.14 -3.95 1.78
CA ASP A 17 -5.32 -3.62 3.20
C ASP A 17 -6.77 -3.17 3.47
N GLY A 18 -7.34 -2.38 2.56
CA GLY A 18 -8.73 -1.95 2.59
C GLY A 18 -9.72 -3.11 2.47
N LEU A 19 -9.36 -4.22 1.84
CA LEU A 19 -10.19 -5.43 1.80
C LEU A 19 -10.02 -6.27 3.08
N ILE A 20 -8.77 -6.49 3.52
CA ILE A 20 -8.44 -7.40 4.62
C ILE A 20 -8.87 -6.85 5.97
N VAL A 21 -8.55 -5.59 6.27
CA VAL A 21 -8.77 -5.02 7.62
C VAL A 21 -10.27 -4.93 7.95
N PRO A 22 -11.14 -4.37 7.10
CA PRO A 22 -12.58 -4.32 7.35
C PRO A 22 -13.24 -5.69 7.31
N PHE A 23 -12.75 -6.63 6.48
CA PHE A 23 -13.22 -8.01 6.51
C PHE A 23 -12.90 -8.72 7.84
N ALA A 24 -11.68 -8.55 8.34
CA ALA A 24 -11.27 -9.10 9.63
C ALA A 24 -12.10 -8.52 10.78
N LEU A 25 -12.32 -7.20 10.77
CA LEU A 25 -13.21 -6.52 11.72
C LEU A 25 -14.63 -7.08 11.63
N ALA A 26 -15.18 -7.19 10.43
CA ALA A 26 -16.53 -7.68 10.20
C ALA A 26 -16.70 -9.13 10.67
N THR A 27 -15.69 -9.98 10.45
CA THR A 27 -15.65 -11.36 10.93
C THR A 27 -15.64 -11.42 12.46
N GLY A 28 -14.78 -10.63 13.10
CA GLY A 28 -14.72 -10.54 14.56
C GLY A 28 -16.06 -10.09 15.16
N MET A 29 -16.67 -9.06 14.60
CA MET A 29 -17.97 -8.56 15.06
C MET A 29 -19.11 -9.53 14.80
N ALA A 30 -19.11 -10.22 13.65
CA ALA A 30 -20.08 -11.25 13.34
C ALA A 30 -19.99 -12.42 14.35
N SER A 31 -18.77 -12.80 14.75
CA SER A 31 -18.54 -13.83 15.77
C SER A 31 -19.03 -13.40 17.16
N ALA A 32 -18.99 -12.09 17.46
CA ALA A 32 -19.52 -11.50 18.68
C ALA A 32 -21.06 -11.31 18.65
N GLY A 33 -21.74 -11.76 17.60
CA GLY A 33 -23.19 -11.66 17.48
C GLY A 33 -23.72 -10.26 17.15
N ILE A 34 -22.87 -9.36 16.65
CA ILE A 34 -23.29 -8.02 16.24
C ILE A 34 -24.17 -8.10 14.98
N GLN A 35 -25.19 -7.24 14.93
CA GLN A 35 -26.12 -7.16 13.80
C GLN A 35 -25.43 -6.61 12.53
N HIS A 36 -25.85 -7.11 11.37
CA HIS A 36 -25.30 -6.76 10.06
C HIS A 36 -25.20 -5.25 9.79
N CYS A 37 -26.23 -4.46 10.11
CA CYS A 37 -26.23 -3.01 9.90
C CYS A 37 -25.12 -2.31 10.72
N ASN A 38 -24.94 -2.72 11.98
CA ASN A 38 -23.87 -2.19 12.83
C ASN A 38 -22.50 -2.59 12.29
N ILE A 39 -22.34 -3.83 11.81
CA ILE A 39 -21.08 -4.29 11.21
C ILE A 39 -20.72 -3.42 10.00
N PHE A 40 -21.68 -3.11 9.13
CA PHE A 40 -21.45 -2.23 7.99
C PHE A 40 -20.97 -0.83 8.42
N LEU A 41 -21.66 -0.21 9.38
CA LEU A 41 -21.30 1.12 9.88
C LEU A 41 -19.86 1.14 10.45
N TRP A 42 -19.51 0.14 11.25
CA TRP A 42 -18.17 0.02 11.81
C TRP A 42 -17.11 -0.25 10.74
N ALA A 43 -17.42 -1.04 9.70
CA ALA A 43 -16.53 -1.24 8.57
C ALA A 43 -16.24 0.06 7.81
N ILE A 44 -17.23 0.94 7.63
CA ILE A 44 -17.02 2.25 6.99
C ILE A 44 -16.21 3.20 7.87
N ILE A 45 -16.51 3.26 9.18
CA ILE A 45 -15.76 4.10 10.12
C ILE A 45 -14.28 3.66 10.17
N ALA A 46 -14.04 2.36 10.33
CA ALA A 46 -12.70 1.80 10.30
C ALA A 46 -12.02 1.99 8.93
N GLY A 47 -12.79 1.88 7.84
CA GLY A 47 -12.36 2.15 6.48
C GLY A 47 -11.84 3.58 6.28
N LEU A 48 -12.60 4.57 6.76
CA LEU A 48 -12.23 5.99 6.70
C LEU A 48 -11.03 6.32 7.59
N ALA A 49 -11.00 5.80 8.82
CA ALA A 49 -9.86 5.99 9.71
C ALA A 49 -8.59 5.38 9.10
N GLY A 50 -8.69 4.13 8.65
CA GLY A 50 -7.59 3.39 8.02
C GLY A 50 -7.08 4.07 6.75
N SER A 51 -7.96 4.57 5.88
CA SER A 51 -7.55 5.26 4.66
C SER A 51 -6.77 6.55 4.95
N ILE A 52 -7.17 7.32 5.96
CA ILE A 52 -6.43 8.52 6.40
C ILE A 52 -5.04 8.15 6.90
N PHE A 53 -4.93 7.14 7.78
CA PHE A 53 -3.63 6.70 8.29
C PHE A 53 -2.72 6.18 7.18
N MET A 54 -3.25 5.36 6.26
CA MET A 54 -2.49 4.86 5.12
C MET A 54 -2.07 5.98 4.15
N ALA A 55 -2.91 6.99 3.95
CA ALA A 55 -2.56 8.14 3.13
C ALA A 55 -1.39 8.95 3.73
N ILE A 56 -1.43 9.18 5.05
CA ILE A 56 -0.35 9.86 5.78
C ILE A 56 0.94 9.03 5.70
N ALA A 57 0.86 7.72 5.96
CA ALA A 57 2.00 6.83 5.85
C ALA A 57 2.59 6.81 4.43
N GLY A 58 1.72 6.73 3.41
CA GLY A 58 2.09 6.79 2.00
C GLY A 58 2.75 8.12 1.61
N TYR A 59 2.28 9.25 2.13
CA TYR A 59 2.91 10.56 1.94
C TYR A 59 4.35 10.57 2.48
N PHE A 60 4.54 10.16 3.73
CA PHE A 60 5.87 10.20 4.36
C PHE A 60 6.82 9.18 3.73
N SER A 61 6.34 8.00 3.35
CA SER A 61 7.14 6.99 2.64
C SER A 61 7.63 7.52 1.28
N ALA A 62 6.74 8.16 0.52
CA ALA A 62 7.12 8.81 -0.74
C ALA A 62 8.09 9.97 -0.54
N LYS A 63 7.82 10.84 0.46
CA LYS A 63 8.66 12.00 0.77
C LYS A 63 10.06 11.61 1.27
N ALA A 64 10.19 10.51 2.00
CA ALA A 64 11.49 10.00 2.43
C ALA A 64 12.37 9.59 1.25
N THR A 65 11.77 9.07 0.16
CA THR A 65 12.53 8.72 -1.05
C THR A 65 12.81 9.91 -1.96
N ASP A 66 12.15 11.04 -1.74
CA ASP A 66 12.24 12.23 -2.59
C ASP A 66 13.54 13.04 -2.36
N ASN A 67 14.27 12.76 -1.26
CA ASN A 67 15.53 13.43 -0.93
C ASN A 67 16.74 12.48 -1.08
N PRO A 68 17.37 12.42 -2.28
CA PRO A 68 18.49 11.52 -2.53
C PRO A 68 19.71 11.80 -1.65
N GLU A 69 19.98 13.05 -1.29
CA GLU A 69 21.12 13.38 -0.42
C GLU A 69 20.93 12.85 1.01
N ALA A 70 19.70 12.92 1.53
CA ALA A 70 19.38 12.35 2.84
C ALA A 70 19.58 10.82 2.85
N GLU A 71 19.24 10.14 1.76
CA GLU A 71 19.41 8.69 1.61
C GLU A 71 20.89 8.30 1.50
N ILE A 72 21.69 9.04 0.72
CA ILE A 72 23.14 8.86 0.63
C ILE A 72 23.80 9.04 2.01
N LYS A 73 23.39 10.05 2.77
CA LYS A 73 23.91 10.30 4.13
C LYS A 73 23.54 9.18 5.10
N LYS A 74 22.37 8.55 4.92
CA LYS A 74 21.95 7.38 5.70
C LYS A 74 22.80 6.16 5.37
N LEU A 75 23.07 5.90 4.09
CA LEU A 75 23.96 4.84 3.64
C LEU A 75 25.39 5.02 4.15
N GLN A 76 25.93 6.24 4.14
CA GLN A 76 27.22 6.57 4.74
C GLN A 76 27.30 6.12 6.20
N ARG A 77 26.30 6.50 7.02
CA ARG A 77 26.24 6.10 8.44
C ARG A 77 26.15 4.59 8.64
N ILE A 78 25.44 3.87 7.75
CA ILE A 78 25.36 2.41 7.81
C ILE A 78 26.75 1.81 7.52
N PHE A 79 27.43 2.28 6.47
CA PHE A 79 28.78 1.82 6.12
C PHE A 79 29.81 2.10 7.22
N ASP A 80 29.71 3.24 7.89
CA ASP A 80 30.53 3.57 9.05
C ASP A 80 30.28 2.60 10.21
N ASN A 81 29.02 2.28 10.50
CA ASN A 81 28.65 1.37 11.60
C ASN A 81 29.05 -0.09 11.37
N ILE A 82 29.05 -0.57 10.12
CA ILE A 82 29.45 -1.94 9.79
C ILE A 82 30.98 -2.10 9.62
N GLY A 83 31.75 -1.02 9.79
CA GLY A 83 33.22 -1.05 9.71
C GLY A 83 33.75 -1.25 8.28
N LEU A 84 33.01 -0.81 7.26
CA LEU A 84 33.42 -0.96 5.87
C LEU A 84 34.66 -0.10 5.60
N HIS A 85 35.63 -0.64 4.86
CA HIS A 85 36.85 0.09 4.52
C HIS A 85 36.54 1.27 3.58
N LYS A 86 37.16 2.44 3.85
CA LYS A 86 36.78 3.74 3.24
C LYS A 86 36.81 3.74 1.71
N ASP A 87 37.74 3.01 1.11
CA ASP A 87 37.87 2.93 -0.36
C ASP A 87 36.66 2.25 -1.02
N TYR A 88 36.08 1.23 -0.38
CA TYR A 88 34.87 0.55 -0.87
C TYR A 88 33.62 1.39 -0.60
N GLN A 89 33.60 2.12 0.52
CA GLN A 89 32.50 3.01 0.89
C GLN A 89 32.32 4.13 -0.12
N GLN A 90 33.41 4.82 -0.49
CA GLN A 90 33.36 5.91 -1.48
C GLN A 90 32.90 5.41 -2.85
N LYS A 91 33.44 4.27 -3.30
CA LYS A 91 33.03 3.67 -4.58
C LYS A 91 31.54 3.31 -4.60
N ALA A 92 31.02 2.70 -3.53
CA ALA A 92 29.60 2.36 -3.41
C ALA A 92 28.70 3.60 -3.38
N ILE A 93 29.10 4.66 -2.67
CA ILE A 93 28.33 5.92 -2.62
C ILE A 93 28.33 6.62 -3.98
N ASP A 94 29.46 6.61 -4.68
CA ASP A 94 29.57 7.26 -5.99
C ASP A 94 28.74 6.53 -7.05
N ASP A 95 28.70 5.20 -7.00
CA ASP A 95 27.85 4.40 -7.89
C ASP A 95 26.36 4.67 -7.61
N VAL A 96 25.95 4.70 -6.34
CA VAL A 96 24.57 5.04 -5.94
C VAL A 96 24.21 6.48 -6.36
N ARG A 97 25.12 7.45 -6.16
CA ARG A 97 24.91 8.84 -6.55
C ARG A 97 24.73 8.97 -8.06
N LYS A 98 25.56 8.30 -8.86
CA LYS A 98 25.41 8.27 -10.34
C LYS A 98 24.06 7.71 -10.76
N GLU A 99 23.58 6.67 -10.08
CA GLU A 99 22.27 6.09 -10.36
C GLU A 99 21.14 7.09 -10.04
N TYR A 100 21.16 7.75 -8.88
CA TYR A 100 20.19 8.81 -8.55
C TYR A 100 20.21 9.96 -9.58
N THR A 101 21.38 10.47 -9.95
CA THR A 101 21.51 11.54 -10.96
C THR A 101 20.96 11.09 -12.32
N SER A 102 21.19 9.83 -12.70
CA SER A 102 20.64 9.27 -13.94
C SER A 102 19.12 9.16 -13.91
N LEU A 103 18.51 8.91 -12.74
CA LEU A 103 17.05 8.86 -12.57
C LEU A 103 16.42 10.25 -12.63
N GLU A 104 17.09 11.25 -12.06
CA GLU A 104 16.70 12.66 -12.06
C GLU A 104 16.74 13.25 -13.48
N PHE A 105 17.84 13.00 -14.22
CA PHE A 105 18.02 13.50 -15.59
C PHE A 105 17.05 12.86 -16.60
N ASN A 106 16.61 11.61 -16.36
CA ASN A 106 15.66 10.91 -17.22
C ASN A 106 14.18 11.26 -16.94
N GLY A 107 13.90 12.25 -16.09
CA GLY A 107 12.53 12.66 -15.75
C GLY A 107 11.67 11.51 -15.21
N LYS A 108 12.28 10.48 -14.60
CA LYS A 108 11.57 9.34 -14.00
C LYS A 108 10.95 9.79 -12.69
N SER A 109 9.90 10.61 -12.80
CA SER A 109 9.08 11.16 -11.72
C SER A 109 8.90 10.17 -10.58
N ILE A 110 9.54 10.44 -9.45
CA ILE A 110 9.03 9.97 -8.16
C ILE A 110 7.60 10.53 -8.11
N ILE A 111 6.61 9.65 -7.91
CA ILE A 111 5.23 10.09 -7.78
C ILE A 111 5.20 11.08 -6.63
N SER A 112 4.62 12.25 -6.87
CA SER A 112 4.59 13.29 -5.84
C SER A 112 4.02 12.69 -4.55
N PRO A 113 4.60 13.00 -3.38
CA PRO A 113 4.12 12.44 -2.11
C PRO A 113 2.62 12.62 -1.90
N ALA A 114 2.07 13.75 -2.35
CA ALA A 114 0.64 14.02 -2.32
C ALA A 114 -0.17 13.07 -3.21
N LYS A 115 0.29 12.79 -4.44
CA LYS A 115 -0.41 11.85 -5.34
C LYS A 115 -0.37 10.43 -4.79
N ASN A 116 0.75 10.02 -4.18
CA ASN A 116 0.84 8.71 -3.53
C ASN A 116 -0.20 8.58 -2.41
N ALA A 117 -0.27 9.58 -1.53
CA ALA A 117 -1.24 9.62 -0.44
C ALA A 117 -2.70 9.51 -0.93
N TRP A 118 -3.07 10.28 -1.96
CA TRP A 118 -4.41 10.27 -2.53
C TRP A 118 -4.79 8.93 -3.15
N VAL A 119 -3.87 8.32 -3.90
CA VAL A 119 -4.12 7.02 -4.54
C VAL A 119 -4.28 5.93 -3.48
N THR A 120 -3.45 5.92 -2.45
CA THR A 120 -3.57 4.99 -1.32
C THR A 120 -4.90 5.19 -0.59
N PHE A 121 -5.28 6.44 -0.30
CA PHE A 121 -6.54 6.78 0.37
C PHE A 121 -7.75 6.19 -0.37
N ILE A 122 -7.86 6.48 -1.67
CA ILE A 122 -9.02 6.06 -2.49
C ILE A 122 -9.02 4.53 -2.62
N SER A 123 -7.86 3.91 -2.83
CA SER A 123 -7.76 2.45 -2.98
C SER A 123 -8.20 1.73 -1.71
N TYR A 124 -7.73 2.19 -0.54
CA TYR A 124 -8.13 1.64 0.75
C TYR A 124 -9.61 1.81 1.04
N LEU A 125 -10.13 3.01 0.81
CA LEU A 125 -11.56 3.30 1.02
C LEU A 125 -12.45 2.45 0.11
N THR A 126 -12.04 2.27 -1.15
CA THR A 126 -12.74 1.41 -2.11
C THR A 126 -12.75 -0.04 -1.64
N GLY A 127 -11.60 -0.58 -1.20
CA GLY A 127 -11.53 -1.93 -0.65
C GLY A 127 -12.44 -2.11 0.57
N SER A 128 -12.45 -1.10 1.45
CA SER A 128 -13.24 -1.15 2.69
C SER A 128 -14.73 -1.18 2.41
N PHE A 129 -15.17 -0.37 1.45
CA PHE A 129 -16.55 -0.38 1.01
C PHE A 129 -16.93 -1.72 0.38
N LEU A 130 -16.09 -2.28 -0.50
CA LEU A 130 -16.36 -3.56 -1.16
C LEU A 130 -16.44 -4.73 -0.17
N ALA A 131 -15.58 -4.76 0.85
CA ALA A 131 -15.64 -5.76 1.92
C ALA A 131 -16.93 -5.62 2.77
N GLY A 132 -17.36 -4.39 3.04
CA GLY A 132 -18.59 -4.10 3.78
C GLY A 132 -19.87 -4.29 2.96
N PHE A 133 -19.79 -4.23 1.63
CA PHE A 133 -20.95 -4.19 0.73
C PHE A 133 -22.00 -5.31 0.97
N PRO A 134 -21.63 -6.58 1.21
CA PRO A 134 -22.62 -7.63 1.46
C PRO A 134 -23.49 -7.41 2.70
N TYR A 135 -23.01 -6.66 3.70
CA TYR A 135 -23.77 -6.30 4.89
C TYR A 135 -24.90 -5.28 4.62
N LEU A 136 -24.90 -4.63 3.46
CA LEU A 136 -26.01 -3.78 2.99
C LEU A 136 -27.15 -4.58 2.36
N ILE A 137 -26.83 -5.72 1.74
CA ILE A 137 -27.79 -6.49 0.94
C ILE A 137 -28.46 -7.57 1.80
N PHE A 138 -27.69 -8.22 2.66
CA PHE A 138 -28.17 -9.36 3.44
C PHE A 138 -28.60 -8.95 4.84
N ASN A 139 -29.88 -9.17 5.17
CA ASN A 139 -30.43 -8.92 6.51
C ASN A 139 -29.99 -9.94 7.58
N ASN A 140 -29.25 -10.98 7.18
CA ASN A 140 -28.74 -12.01 8.07
C ASN A 140 -27.22 -11.93 8.13
N THR A 141 -26.67 -11.80 9.34
CA THR A 141 -25.21 -11.70 9.57
C THR A 141 -24.43 -12.88 8.98
N LYS A 142 -24.99 -14.11 8.97
CA LYS A 142 -24.31 -15.28 8.38
C LYS A 142 -24.19 -15.16 6.86
N TYR A 143 -25.29 -14.80 6.17
CA TYR A 143 -25.26 -14.62 4.72
C TYR A 143 -24.40 -13.41 4.31
N ALA A 144 -24.45 -12.32 5.09
CA ALA A 144 -23.60 -11.16 4.89
C ALA A 144 -22.11 -11.50 5.01
N LEU A 145 -21.74 -12.23 6.07
CA LEU A 145 -20.35 -12.66 6.29
C LEU A 145 -19.86 -13.58 5.17
N THR A 146 -20.65 -14.58 4.77
CA THR A 146 -20.29 -15.47 3.66
C THR A 146 -20.13 -14.69 2.35
N GLY A 147 -21.04 -13.75 2.06
CA GLY A 147 -20.93 -12.88 0.90
C GLY A 147 -19.66 -12.01 0.95
N SER A 148 -19.33 -11.47 2.12
CA SER A 148 -18.11 -10.67 2.37
C SER A 148 -16.85 -11.49 2.18
N ALA A 149 -16.83 -12.75 2.64
CA ALA A 149 -15.70 -13.65 2.44
C ALA A 149 -15.48 -13.98 0.95
N VAL A 150 -16.56 -14.25 0.20
CA VAL A 150 -16.49 -14.57 -1.23
C VAL A 150 -16.00 -13.36 -2.03
N ILE A 151 -16.58 -12.18 -1.83
CA ILE A 151 -16.18 -10.98 -2.59
C ILE A 151 -14.74 -10.57 -2.25
N THR A 152 -14.36 -10.62 -0.96
CA THR A 152 -13.00 -10.30 -0.51
C THR A 152 -11.99 -11.28 -1.11
N GLY A 153 -12.27 -12.58 -1.07
CA GLY A 153 -11.39 -13.60 -1.66
C GLY A 153 -11.20 -13.43 -3.16
N LEU A 154 -12.28 -13.18 -3.92
CA LEU A 154 -12.22 -12.96 -5.36
C LEU A 154 -11.42 -11.69 -5.71
N LEU A 155 -11.65 -10.60 -4.98
CA LEU A 155 -10.95 -9.34 -5.22
C LEU A 155 -9.47 -9.44 -4.84
N LEU A 156 -9.12 -10.09 -3.73
CA LEU A 156 -7.72 -10.32 -3.35
C LEU A 156 -7.00 -11.20 -4.37
N TYR A 157 -7.67 -12.25 -4.87
CA TYR A 157 -7.11 -13.05 -5.96
C TYR A 157 -6.86 -12.21 -7.21
N ALA A 158 -7.82 -11.39 -7.62
CA ALA A 158 -7.67 -10.50 -8.77
C ALA A 158 -6.51 -9.51 -8.56
N VAL A 159 -6.45 -8.85 -7.41
CA VAL A 159 -5.38 -7.91 -7.05
C VAL A 159 -4.02 -8.59 -7.09
N GLY A 160 -3.88 -9.77 -6.49
CA GLY A 160 -2.64 -10.55 -6.52
C GLY A 160 -2.24 -10.98 -7.93
N TYR A 161 -3.19 -11.43 -8.74
CA TYR A 161 -2.95 -11.78 -10.14
C TYR A 161 -2.46 -10.60 -10.96
N TYR A 162 -3.11 -9.43 -10.86
CA TYR A 162 -2.71 -8.24 -11.59
C TYR A 162 -1.37 -7.69 -11.10
N TYR A 163 -1.14 -7.68 -9.79
CA TYR A 163 0.15 -7.29 -9.21
C TYR A 163 1.29 -8.16 -9.77
N ASN A 164 1.11 -9.48 -9.73
CA ASN A 164 2.11 -10.43 -10.22
C ASN A 164 2.33 -10.29 -11.74
N ARG A 165 1.26 -10.15 -12.53
CA ARG A 165 1.37 -9.96 -13.99
C ARG A 165 2.15 -8.70 -14.35
N HIS A 166 1.94 -7.60 -13.63
CA HIS A 166 2.67 -6.37 -13.87
C HIS A 166 4.15 -6.47 -13.49
N ASN A 167 4.49 -7.24 -12.45
CA ASN A 167 5.88 -7.42 -12.03
C ASN A 167 6.65 -8.37 -12.96
N ASN A 168 6.00 -9.43 -13.46
CA ASN A 168 6.65 -10.42 -14.34
C ASN A 168 6.74 -10.01 -15.82
N ALA A 169 5.99 -8.99 -16.26
CA ALA A 169 6.08 -8.49 -17.64
C ALA A 169 7.38 -7.70 -17.92
N HIS A 170 8.28 -7.58 -16.95
CA HIS A 170 9.53 -6.82 -17.05
C HIS A 170 10.79 -7.69 -16.87
N THR A 171 10.64 -9.01 -16.68
CA THR A 171 11.73 -9.98 -16.56
C THR A 171 11.88 -10.90 -17.79
N ALA A 172 11.03 -10.71 -18.82
CA ALA A 172 11.11 -11.37 -20.13
C ALA A 172 11.40 -10.33 -21.21
#